data_AF-A0A4Q3WPQ4-F1
#
_entry.id   AF-A0A4Q3WPQ4-F1
#
_cell.length_a   1.000
_cell.length_b   1.000
_cell.length_c   1.000
_cell.angle_alpha   90.00
_cell.angle_beta   90.00
_cell.angle_gamma   90.00
#
_symmetry.space_group_name_H-M   'P 1'
#
loop_
_entity.id
_entity.type
_entity.pdbx_description
1 polymer ?
#
loop_
_entity_poly.entity_id
_entity_poly.type
_entity_poly.pdbx_seq_one_letter_code
_entity_poly.pdbx_strand_id
1 'polypeptide(L)'
;MRIGPMKFGLVFAILMAVVTIARQETGARSIVDKPLVWSPAKFDLPPSIKVFSDTGGIATQPRAWYADIDYNDKSLRVQPWLSDSTTGRETASVMARKLGAPVAINGGYFDMVNQPARTFSLVMRDGKVLVPNIPVVNRPNPGRAYT
;
A
#
# COMPACT_ATOMS: atom_id res chain seq x y z
N MET A 1 1.28 -39.20 -12.12
CA MET A 1 1.65 -37.78 -12.16
C MET A 1 1.25 -37.17 -10.82
N ARG A 2 2.22 -36.87 -9.93
CA ARG A 2 1.97 -36.36 -8.57
C ARG A 2 1.75 -34.85 -8.65
N ILE A 3 0.56 -34.39 -8.26
CA ILE A 3 0.25 -32.98 -8.04
C ILE A 3 0.84 -32.62 -6.67
N GLY A 4 1.87 -31.78 -6.66
CA GLY A 4 2.50 -31.28 -5.42
C GLY A 4 1.59 -30.27 -4.71
N PRO A 5 1.78 -30.05 -3.39
CA PRO A 5 0.91 -29.18 -2.61
C PRO A 5 1.07 -27.71 -3.05
N MET A 6 -0.07 -27.07 -3.35
CA MET A 6 -0.18 -25.63 -3.58
C MET A 6 0.20 -24.88 -2.31
N LYS A 7 1.25 -24.04 -2.38
CA LYS A 7 1.60 -23.12 -1.31
C LYS A 7 0.62 -21.93 -1.32
N PHE A 8 -0.05 -21.74 -0.20
CA PHE A 8 -0.98 -20.63 0.06
C PHE A 8 -0.24 -19.29 0.08
N GLY A 9 -0.59 -18.37 -0.82
CA GLY A 9 -0.24 -16.95 -0.69
C GLY A 9 -1.34 -16.24 0.11
N LEU A 10 -1.06 -15.92 1.38
CA LEU A 10 -2.00 -15.18 2.23
C LEU A 10 -1.88 -13.66 1.98
N VAL A 11 -3.08 -13.11 1.86
CA VAL A 11 -3.54 -11.73 1.69
C VAL A 11 -2.85 -10.67 2.57
N PHE A 12 -2.52 -9.51 1.98
CA PHE A 12 -2.34 -8.25 2.71
C PHE A 12 -3.36 -7.21 2.25
N ALA A 13 -4.12 -6.70 3.21
CA ALA A 13 -4.85 -5.43 3.18
C ALA A 13 -4.38 -4.63 4.41
N ILE A 14 -4.65 -3.32 4.42
CA ILE A 14 -4.28 -2.28 5.42
C ILE A 14 -2.98 -1.56 4.99
N LEU A 15 -2.80 -0.25 5.07
CA LEU A 15 -3.60 0.98 5.28
C LEU A 15 -2.55 2.12 5.10
N MET A 16 -2.97 3.34 4.78
CA MET A 16 -2.15 4.55 4.61
C MET A 16 -0.72 4.53 5.21
N ALA A 17 0.30 4.76 4.38
CA ALA A 17 1.54 5.34 4.84
C ALA A 17 1.34 6.87 4.94
N VAL A 18 0.88 7.34 6.09
CA VAL A 18 1.04 8.76 6.45
C VAL A 18 2.47 8.91 6.95
N VAL A 19 3.34 9.53 6.15
CA VAL A 19 4.60 10.09 6.66
C VAL A 19 4.25 11.43 7.30
N THR A 20 3.96 11.41 8.60
CA THR A 20 3.83 12.63 9.40
C THR A 20 5.19 12.96 10.01
N ILE A 21 5.79 14.08 9.58
CA ILE A 21 6.82 14.77 10.37
C ILE A 21 6.05 15.63 11.38
N ALA A 22 5.82 15.12 12.59
CA ALA A 22 5.24 15.91 13.66
C ALA A 22 6.36 16.61 14.44
N ARG A 23 6.30 17.96 14.47
CA ARG A 23 7.07 18.79 15.39
C ARG A 23 6.62 18.43 16.81
N GLN A 24 7.57 18.18 17.71
CA GLN A 24 7.26 17.87 19.12
C GLN A 24 6.69 19.14 19.79
N GLU A 25 5.36 19.26 19.84
CA GLU A 25 4.70 20.25 20.66
C GLU A 25 4.56 19.70 22.08
N THR A 26 5.21 20.37 23.02
CA THR A 26 5.10 20.13 24.46
C THR A 26 3.68 20.46 24.94
N GLY A 27 2.80 19.46 25.00
CA GLY A 27 1.48 19.59 25.63
C GLY A 27 0.65 18.32 25.56
N ALA A 28 0.34 17.73 26.72
CA ALA A 28 -0.51 16.56 26.97
C ALA A 28 -0.04 15.23 26.31
N ARG A 29 0.75 14.45 27.07
CA ARG A 29 1.08 13.05 26.75
C ARG A 29 -0.19 12.20 26.71
N SER A 30 -0.57 11.77 25.50
CA SER A 30 -1.46 10.62 25.33
C SER A 30 -0.79 9.38 25.93
N ILE A 31 -1.57 8.60 26.67
CA ILE A 31 -1.12 7.41 27.37
C ILE A 31 -0.80 6.34 26.32
N VAL A 32 0.44 5.86 26.33
CA VAL A 32 1.08 4.86 25.43
C VAL A 32 1.86 5.42 24.21
N ASP A 33 2.93 6.17 24.48
CA ASP A 33 4.08 6.36 23.58
C ASP A 33 4.98 5.11 23.59
N LYS A 34 4.47 3.94 23.18
CA LYS A 34 5.34 2.77 22.96
C LYS A 34 5.83 2.79 21.51
N PRO A 35 7.15 2.94 21.26
CA PRO A 35 7.67 2.88 19.90
C PRO A 35 7.42 1.49 19.28
N LEU A 36 7.29 1.45 17.95
CA LEU A 36 7.24 0.19 17.22
C LEU A 36 8.56 -0.56 17.42
N VAL A 37 8.47 -1.84 17.78
CA VAL A 37 9.62 -2.74 17.92
C VAL A 37 9.66 -3.66 16.72
N TRP A 38 10.43 -3.25 15.72
CA TRP A 38 10.56 -3.99 14.46
C TRP A 38 11.24 -5.34 14.65
N SER A 39 10.56 -6.40 14.27
CA SER A 39 11.11 -7.75 14.23
C SER A 39 11.13 -8.28 12.80
N PRO A 40 12.19 -8.99 12.37
CA PRO A 40 12.23 -9.61 11.05
C PRO A 40 11.04 -10.56 10.86
N ALA A 41 10.27 -10.35 9.80
CA ALA A 41 9.20 -11.22 9.37
C ALA A 41 9.72 -12.22 8.33
N LYS A 42 9.35 -13.50 8.48
CA LYS A 42 9.86 -14.57 7.61
C LYS A 42 8.93 -14.77 6.42
N PHE A 43 9.44 -14.46 5.23
CA PHE A 43 8.77 -14.70 3.95
C PHE A 43 9.76 -15.32 2.96
N ASP A 44 9.22 -16.04 1.98
CA ASP A 44 9.99 -16.57 0.84
C ASP A 44 10.12 -15.45 -0.21
N LEU A 45 11.13 -14.60 -0.02
CA LEU A 45 11.40 -13.41 -0.84
C LEU A 45 12.85 -13.42 -1.33
N PRO A 46 13.16 -12.72 -2.44
CA PRO A 46 14.53 -12.49 -2.85
C PRO A 46 15.36 -11.88 -1.72
N PRO A 47 16.68 -12.19 -1.60
CA PRO A 47 17.53 -11.66 -0.54
C PRO A 47 17.59 -10.12 -0.47
N SER A 48 17.29 -9.46 -1.58
CA SER A 48 17.18 -8.01 -1.75
C SER A 48 15.92 -7.40 -1.14
N ILE A 49 14.99 -8.20 -0.63
CA ILE A 49 13.77 -7.73 0.06
C ILE A 49 13.74 -8.29 1.48
N LYS A 50 13.70 -7.41 2.47
CA LYS A 50 13.55 -7.77 3.88
C LYS A 50 12.27 -7.15 4.41
N VAL A 51 11.50 -7.92 5.16
CA VAL A 51 10.26 -7.42 5.78
C VAL A 51 10.41 -7.46 7.28
N PHE A 52 9.94 -6.41 7.93
CA PHE A 52 9.86 -6.27 9.36
C PHE A 52 8.40 -6.03 9.75
N SER A 53 8.02 -6.45 10.95
CA SER A 53 6.69 -6.21 11.48
C SER A 53 6.73 -5.92 12.97
N ASP A 54 5.78 -5.12 13.42
CA ASP A 54 5.34 -5.06 14.81
C ASP A 54 3.83 -5.33 14.82
N THR A 55 3.41 -6.37 15.54
CA THR A 55 2.01 -6.80 15.59
C THR A 55 1.22 -6.14 16.72
N GLY A 56 1.81 -5.17 17.43
CA GLY A 56 1.21 -4.50 18.57
C GLY A 56 1.05 -5.46 19.75
N GLY A 57 1.79 -5.23 20.84
CA GLY A 57 1.72 -6.11 22.03
C GLY A 57 0.43 -5.95 22.84
N ILE A 58 -0.35 -4.90 22.56
CA ILE A 58 -1.63 -4.57 23.22
C ILE A 58 -2.63 -4.10 22.16
N ALA A 59 -3.94 -4.22 22.46
CA ALA A 59 -5.02 -3.94 21.50
C ALA A 59 -5.04 -2.50 20.95
N THR A 60 -4.46 -1.54 21.69
CA THR A 60 -4.39 -0.13 21.29
C THR A 60 -3.13 0.24 20.49
N GLN A 61 -2.16 -0.67 20.39
CA GLN A 61 -0.93 -0.41 19.63
C GLN A 61 -1.16 -0.72 18.14
N PRO A 62 -0.78 0.18 17.23
CA PRO A 62 -0.92 -0.06 15.80
C PRO A 62 -0.07 -1.25 15.36
N ARG A 63 -0.62 -2.08 14.46
CA ARG A 63 0.13 -3.10 13.74
C ARG A 63 0.74 -2.47 12.51
N ALA A 64 2.01 -2.74 12.24
CA ALA A 64 2.72 -2.19 11.11
C ALA A 64 3.66 -3.20 10.47
N TRP A 65 3.88 -3.03 9.17
CA TRP A 65 4.87 -3.75 8.38
C TRP A 65 5.75 -2.73 7.66
N TYR A 66 7.02 -3.08 7.52
CA TYR A 66 8.02 -2.28 6.81
C TYR A 66 8.80 -3.21 5.88
N ALA A 67 8.89 -2.85 4.60
CA ALA A 67 9.70 -3.56 3.63
C ALA A 67 10.93 -2.71 3.28
N ASP A 68 12.11 -3.26 3.53
CA ASP A 68 13.40 -2.75 3.10
C ASP A 68 13.78 -3.43 1.78
N ILE A 69 14.05 -2.64 0.75
CA ILE A 69 14.28 -3.10 -0.62
C ILE A 69 15.61 -2.54 -1.13
N ASP A 70 16.53 -3.43 -1.49
CA ASP A 70 17.79 -3.05 -2.13
C ASP A 70 17.58 -2.73 -3.62
N TYR A 71 17.57 -1.44 -3.95
CA TYR A 71 17.43 -0.94 -5.32
C TYR A 71 18.67 -1.17 -6.20
N ASN A 72 19.77 -1.70 -5.65
CA ASN A 72 20.91 -2.12 -6.48
C ASN A 72 20.64 -3.45 -7.20
N ASP A 73 19.70 -4.26 -6.71
CA ASP A 73 19.27 -5.47 -7.38
C ASP A 73 18.53 -5.14 -8.69
N LYS A 74 19.21 -5.37 -9.83
CA LYS A 74 18.68 -5.08 -11.16
C LYS A 74 17.59 -6.06 -11.62
N SER A 75 17.38 -7.15 -10.87
CA SER A 75 16.25 -8.05 -11.09
C SER A 75 14.94 -7.49 -10.52
N LEU A 76 15.01 -6.50 -9.62
CA LEU A 76 13.84 -5.84 -9.04
C LEU A 76 13.46 -4.56 -9.80
N ARG A 77 12.16 -4.30 -9.88
CA ARG A 77 11.61 -3.05 -10.41
C ARG A 77 10.43 -2.61 -9.56
N VAL A 78 10.41 -1.34 -9.18
CA VAL A 78 9.23 -0.69 -8.60
C VAL A 78 8.47 -0.03 -9.74
N GLN A 79 7.22 -0.44 -9.93
CA GLN A 79 6.36 0.09 -10.99
C GLN A 79 4.96 0.37 -10.44
N PRO A 80 4.34 1.50 -10.79
CA PRO A 80 2.94 1.72 -10.50
C PRO A 80 2.07 0.95 -11.50
N TRP A 81 0.95 0.44 -11.00
CA TRP A 81 -0.02 -0.31 -11.79
C TRP A 81 -1.42 0.23 -11.57
N LEU A 82 -2.17 0.36 -12.66
CA LEU A 82 -3.61 0.65 -12.62
C LEU A 82 -4.37 -0.67 -12.60
N SER A 83 -5.52 -0.68 -11.94
CA SER A 83 -6.46 -1.80 -12.03
C SER A 83 -6.97 -1.94 -13.47
N ASP A 84 -7.01 -3.16 -13.98
CA ASP A 84 -7.65 -3.54 -15.25
C ASP A 84 -9.06 -4.13 -15.06
N SER A 85 -9.53 -4.18 -13.81
CA SER A 85 -10.89 -4.65 -13.51
C SER A 85 -11.94 -3.72 -14.10
N THR A 86 -13.12 -4.27 -14.41
CA THR A 86 -14.26 -3.50 -14.95
C THR A 86 -14.71 -2.37 -14.04
N THR A 87 -14.47 -2.49 -12.73
CA THR A 87 -14.79 -1.47 -11.72
C THR A 87 -13.66 -0.46 -11.52
N GLY A 88 -12.49 -0.64 -12.15
CA GLY A 88 -11.29 0.15 -11.90
C GLY A 88 -10.71 -0.03 -10.50
N ARG A 89 -11.18 -1.03 -9.73
CA ARG A 89 -10.74 -1.33 -8.35
C ARG A 89 -10.26 -2.76 -8.24
N GLU A 90 -9.13 -2.94 -7.58
CA GLU A 90 -8.53 -4.24 -7.31
C GLU A 90 -7.76 -4.16 -5.98
N THR A 91 -7.77 -5.25 -5.21
CA THR A 91 -6.98 -5.30 -3.97
C THR A 91 -5.50 -5.45 -4.32
N ALA A 92 -4.61 -4.92 -3.47
CA ALA A 92 -3.16 -5.10 -3.64
C ALA A 92 -2.78 -6.59 -3.73
N SER A 93 -3.48 -7.47 -3.00
CA SER A 93 -3.27 -8.92 -3.03
C SER A 93 -3.64 -9.59 -4.36
N VAL A 94 -4.70 -9.14 -5.03
CA VAL A 94 -5.06 -9.66 -6.37
C VAL A 94 -4.06 -9.15 -7.39
N MET A 95 -3.75 -7.85 -7.35
CA MET A 95 -2.78 -7.24 -8.26
C MET A 95 -1.38 -7.86 -8.12
N ALA A 96 -0.91 -8.10 -6.89
CA ALA A 96 0.36 -8.76 -6.63
C ALA A 96 0.44 -10.16 -7.26
N ARG A 97 -0.60 -10.98 -7.06
CA ARG A 97 -0.66 -12.32 -7.65
C ARG A 97 -0.68 -12.29 -9.17
N LYS A 98 -1.48 -11.38 -9.75
CA LYS A 98 -1.60 -11.22 -11.20
C LYS A 98 -0.26 -10.83 -11.84
N LEU A 99 0.50 -9.96 -11.18
CA LEU A 99 1.77 -9.42 -11.69
C LEU A 99 3.00 -10.26 -11.27
N GLY A 100 2.83 -11.28 -10.43
CA GLY A 100 3.94 -11.99 -9.81
C GLY A 100 4.81 -11.09 -8.93
N ALA A 101 4.24 -10.03 -8.37
CA ALA A 101 4.98 -9.07 -7.57
C ALA A 101 5.23 -9.62 -6.15
N PRO A 102 6.49 -9.62 -5.66
CA PRO A 102 6.82 -10.11 -4.31
C PRO A 102 6.27 -9.20 -3.21
N VAL A 103 6.10 -7.90 -3.50
CA VAL A 103 5.54 -6.89 -2.60
C VAL A 103 4.62 -5.98 -3.40
N ALA A 104 3.44 -5.67 -2.85
CA ALA A 104 2.54 -4.67 -3.38
C ALA A 104 1.88 -3.89 -2.24
N ILE A 105 1.68 -2.60 -2.46
CA ILE A 105 0.96 -1.70 -1.55
C ILE A 105 -0.11 -0.94 -2.32
N ASN A 106 -1.15 -0.48 -1.64
CA ASN A 106 -2.06 0.49 -2.25
C ASN A 106 -1.32 1.80 -2.51
N GLY A 107 -1.53 2.36 -3.70
CA GLY A 107 -0.88 3.60 -4.14
C GLY A 107 -1.73 4.84 -3.87
N GLY A 108 -1.63 5.82 -4.77
CA GLY A 108 -2.29 7.12 -4.66
C GLY A 108 -3.83 7.09 -4.56
N TYR A 109 -4.43 8.27 -4.55
CA TYR A 109 -5.86 8.42 -4.35
C TYR A 109 -6.68 8.02 -5.57
N PHE A 110 -7.87 7.48 -5.33
CA PHE A 110 -8.84 7.12 -6.36
C PHE A 110 -10.26 7.24 -5.81
N ASP A 111 -11.25 7.36 -6.68
CA ASP A 111 -12.64 7.48 -6.26
C ASP A 111 -13.29 6.13 -5.92
N MET A 112 -14.21 6.19 -4.96
CA MET A 112 -15.02 5.04 -4.54
C MET A 112 -16.46 5.08 -5.07
N VAL A 113 -16.81 6.11 -5.85
CA VAL A 113 -18.19 6.37 -6.30
C VAL A 113 -18.38 5.97 -7.77
N ASN A 114 -17.46 6.34 -8.67
CA ASN A 114 -17.60 6.05 -10.10
C ASN A 114 -17.28 4.59 -10.41
N GLN A 115 -17.81 4.08 -11.51
CA GLN A 115 -17.47 2.76 -12.04
C GLN A 115 -17.23 2.91 -13.55
N PRO A 116 -15.98 2.81 -14.05
CA PRO A 116 -14.78 2.49 -13.29
C PRO A 116 -14.31 3.63 -12.37
N ALA A 117 -13.62 3.28 -11.30
CA ALA A 117 -12.95 4.22 -10.41
C ALA A 117 -11.87 5.01 -11.17
N ARG A 118 -11.79 6.32 -10.90
CA ARG A 118 -10.76 7.20 -11.44
C ARG A 118 -9.68 7.44 -10.41
N THR A 119 -8.42 7.39 -10.82
CA THR A 119 -7.30 7.83 -9.97
C THR A 119 -7.11 9.35 -10.08
N PHE A 120 -6.69 9.94 -8.96
CA PHE A 120 -6.43 11.36 -8.79
C PHE A 120 -4.94 11.68 -8.68
N SER A 121 -4.09 10.66 -8.75
CA SER A 121 -2.64 10.80 -8.62
C SER A 121 -1.96 10.65 -9.97
N LEU A 122 -0.82 11.32 -10.15
CA LEU A 122 0.05 11.04 -11.29
C LEU A 122 0.43 9.56 -11.28
N VAL A 123 0.12 8.87 -12.39
CA VAL A 123 0.59 7.51 -12.65
C VAL A 123 1.44 7.55 -13.90
N MET A 124 2.74 7.27 -13.74
CA MET A 124 3.70 7.20 -14.83
C MET A 124 4.38 5.83 -14.82
N ARG A 125 4.45 5.18 -15.98
CA ARG A 125 5.12 3.90 -16.15
C ARG A 125 5.95 3.93 -17.43
N ASP A 126 7.21 3.52 -17.33
CA ASP A 126 8.17 3.48 -18.44
C ASP A 126 8.26 4.81 -19.21
N GLY A 127 8.33 5.91 -18.46
CA GLY A 127 8.41 7.27 -19.01
C GLY A 127 7.11 7.82 -19.61
N LYS A 128 6.01 7.05 -19.59
CA LYS A 128 4.71 7.47 -20.13
C LYS A 128 3.75 7.83 -19.01
N VAL A 129 3.13 9.00 -19.12
CA VAL A 129 2.02 9.40 -18.24
C VAL A 129 0.79 8.57 -18.62
N LEU A 130 0.35 7.70 -17.71
CA LEU A 130 -0.88 6.93 -17.85
C LEU A 130 -2.08 7.74 -17.32
N VAL A 131 -1.88 8.46 -16.22
CA VAL A 131 -2.88 9.36 -15.63
C VAL A 131 -2.15 10.62 -15.16
N PRO A 132 -2.56 11.82 -15.58
CA PRO A 132 -1.99 13.06 -15.09
C PRO A 132 -2.42 13.33 -13.64
N ASN A 133 -1.60 14.08 -12.89
CA ASN A 133 -2.01 14.57 -11.57
C ASN A 133 -3.21 15.51 -11.70
N ILE A 134 -4.20 15.40 -10.81
CA ILE A 134 -5.20 16.47 -10.69
C ILE A 134 -4.70 17.53 -9.68
N PRO A 135 -4.78 18.82 -10.02
CA PRO A 135 -4.19 19.87 -9.18
C PRO A 135 -5.00 20.11 -7.89
N VAL A 136 -6.31 19.86 -7.91
CA VAL A 136 -7.23 20.12 -6.80
C VAL A 136 -8.29 19.04 -6.74
N VAL A 137 -8.55 18.52 -5.54
CA VAL A 137 -9.71 17.69 -5.24
C VAL A 137 -10.75 18.54 -4.52
N ASN A 138 -11.83 18.89 -5.20
CA ASN A 138 -12.97 19.55 -4.54
C ASN A 138 -13.81 18.49 -3.83
N ARG A 139 -13.86 18.55 -2.50
CA ARG A 139 -14.83 17.77 -1.71
C ARG A 139 -16.12 18.59 -1.67
N PRO A 140 -17.21 18.18 -2.33
CA PRO A 140 -18.47 18.88 -2.15
C PRO A 140 -18.90 18.78 -0.69
N ASN A 141 -19.42 19.88 -0.16
CA ASN A 141 -20.02 19.92 1.17
C ASN A 141 -21.01 18.74 1.31
N PRO A 142 -21.07 18.04 2.46
CA PRO A 142 -21.86 16.82 2.67
C PRO A 142 -23.40 17.00 2.54
N GLY A 143 -23.88 18.12 1.98
CA GLY A 143 -25.29 18.45 1.81
C GLY A 143 -25.75 18.74 0.37
N ARG A 144 -24.93 18.54 -0.67
CA ARG A 144 -25.40 18.66 -2.07
C ARG A 144 -25.13 17.40 -2.87
N ALA A 145 -26.21 16.75 -3.29
CA ALA A 145 -26.16 15.66 -4.25
C ALA A 145 -25.59 16.15 -5.59
N TYR A 146 -24.83 15.27 -6.23
CA TYR A 146 -24.29 15.49 -7.57
C TYR A 146 -25.45 15.51 -8.57
N THR A 147 -25.74 16.67 -9.17
CA THR A 147 -26.58 16.81 -10.38
C THR A 147 -25.69 16.98 -11.59
#